data_AF-G0IYX2-F1
#
_entry.id   AF-G0IYX2-F1
#
_cell.length_a   1.000
_cell.length_b   1.000
_cell.length_c   1.000
_cell.angle_alpha   90.00
_cell.angle_beta   90.00
_cell.angle_gamma   90.00
#
_symmetry.space_group_name_H-M   'P 1'
#
loop_
_entity.id
_entity.type
_entity.pdbx_description
1 polymer ?
#
loop_
_entity_poly.entity_id
_entity_poly.type
_entity_poly.pdbx_seq_one_letter_code
_entity_poly.pdbx_strand_id
1 'polypeptide(L)'
;MKKIYNLILLGFLAPFTLISCLQEDIVPNPTVQSVEMYMEDIEGNDSLITQPTVNKSFRFVVKTDADIATVWPGGERRIVKKVNTETDSLDMFGNPVLIVSDYYSDYGLVKARGFKTALGETGWYTSYTYKEIGEFDVTILVTNHGYNSADYKQVVYEAGKVTVVEE
;
A
#
# COMPACT_ATOMS: atom_id res chain seq x y z
N MET A 1 -57.40 -3.11 28.36
CA MET A 1 -56.13 -2.61 28.93
C MET A 1 -54.90 -3.42 28.51
N LYS A 2 -54.90 -4.76 28.60
CA LYS A 2 -53.74 -5.60 28.21
C LYS A 2 -53.25 -5.41 26.75
N LYS A 3 -54.17 -5.21 25.79
CA LYS A 3 -53.80 -5.01 24.37
C LYS A 3 -53.09 -3.68 24.08
N ILE A 4 -53.42 -2.62 24.83
CA ILE A 4 -52.78 -1.30 24.71
C ILE A 4 -51.37 -1.33 25.30
N TYR A 5 -51.19 -2.02 26.44
CA TYR A 5 -49.88 -2.24 27.04
C TYR A 5 -48.92 -2.96 26.09
N ASN A 6 -49.39 -4.00 25.38
CA ASN A 6 -48.55 -4.74 24.43
C ASN A 6 -48.14 -3.90 23.21
N LEU A 7 -49.02 -3.00 22.72
CA LEU A 7 -48.70 -2.08 21.63
C LEU A 7 -47.66 -1.02 22.03
N ILE A 8 -47.77 -0.51 23.25
CA ILE A 8 -46.79 0.44 23.81
C ILE A 8 -45.43 -0.26 24.00
N LEU A 9 -45.43 -1.49 24.51
CA LEU A 9 -44.20 -2.29 24.67
C LEU A 9 -43.50 -2.56 23.33
N LEU A 10 -44.28 -2.90 22.29
CA LEU A 10 -43.75 -3.14 20.95
C LEU A 10 -43.16 -1.86 20.32
N GLY A 11 -43.85 -0.73 20.48
CA GLY A 11 -43.38 0.58 20.02
C GLY A 11 -42.11 1.04 20.74
N PHE A 12 -41.93 0.66 22.00
CA PHE A 12 -40.71 0.96 22.77
C PHE A 12 -39.54 0.04 22.42
N LEU A 13 -39.79 -1.22 22.07
CA LEU A 13 -38.75 -2.21 21.72
C LEU A 13 -38.28 -2.12 20.26
N ALA A 14 -39.14 -1.66 19.34
CA ALA A 14 -38.82 -1.50 17.91
C ALA A 14 -37.58 -0.62 17.61
N PRO A 15 -37.34 0.53 18.28
CA PRO A 15 -36.13 1.30 18.03
C PRO A 15 -34.84 0.58 18.46
N PHE A 16 -34.88 -0.29 19.48
CA PHE A 16 -33.69 -1.05 19.92
C PHE A 16 -33.25 -2.10 18.91
N THR A 17 -34.18 -2.69 18.16
CA THR A 17 -33.83 -3.61 17.06
C THR A 17 -33.21 -2.88 15.85
N LEU A 18 -33.55 -1.60 15.64
CA LEU A 18 -32.97 -0.80 14.56
C LEU A 18 -31.59 -0.24 14.93
N ILE A 19 -31.35 0.09 16.20
CA ILE A 19 -30.01 0.50 16.69
C ILE A 19 -29.01 -0.64 16.55
N SER A 20 -29.41 -1.88 16.79
CA SER A 20 -28.52 -3.05 16.66
C SER A 20 -28.10 -3.34 15.21
N CYS A 21 -28.87 -2.93 14.20
CA CYS A 21 -28.46 -3.01 12.80
C CYS A 21 -27.65 -1.79 12.34
N LEU A 22 -27.80 -0.63 12.99
CA LEU A 22 -27.00 0.57 12.67
C LEU A 22 -25.59 0.52 13.25
N GLN A 23 -25.38 -0.31 14.27
CA GLN A 23 -24.08 -0.61 14.85
C GLN A 23 -23.42 -1.82 14.17
N GLU A 24 -23.70 -2.04 12.88
CA GLU A 24 -22.78 -2.81 12.03
C GLU A 24 -21.39 -2.19 12.16
N ASP A 25 -20.40 -3.02 12.50
CA ASP A 25 -19.01 -2.66 12.72
C ASP A 25 -18.52 -1.70 11.63
N ILE A 26 -18.47 -0.40 11.93
CA ILE A 26 -17.87 0.59 11.03
C ILE A 26 -16.37 0.32 11.08
N VAL A 27 -15.89 -0.51 10.15
CA VAL A 27 -14.47 -0.79 10.01
C VAL A 27 -13.77 0.51 9.59
N PRO A 28 -12.85 1.04 10.40
CA PRO A 28 -12.17 2.29 10.11
C PRO A 28 -11.31 2.14 8.86
N ASN A 29 -11.05 3.26 8.16
CA ASN A 29 -10.05 3.28 7.11
C ASN A 29 -8.66 3.03 7.74
N PRO A 30 -7.79 2.29 7.05
CA PRO A 30 -6.44 2.03 7.51
C PRO A 30 -5.64 3.33 7.44
N THR A 31 -4.65 3.46 8.32
CA THR A 31 -3.82 4.66 8.43
C THR A 31 -2.34 4.31 8.39
N VAL A 32 -1.56 5.12 7.68
CA VAL A 32 -0.10 5.06 7.70
C VAL A 32 0.40 6.06 8.73
N GLN A 33 1.14 5.59 9.72
CA GLN A 33 1.70 6.41 10.80
C GLN A 33 3.07 6.97 10.43
N SER A 34 3.96 6.10 9.92
CA SER A 34 5.27 6.51 9.41
C SER A 34 5.79 5.54 8.36
N VAL A 35 6.70 6.06 7.53
CA VAL A 35 7.51 5.29 6.59
C VAL A 35 8.96 5.61 6.89
N GLU A 36 9.71 4.60 7.31
CA GLU A 36 11.09 4.70 7.73
C GLU A 36 11.95 3.83 6.81
N MET A 37 13.20 4.23 6.60
CA MET A 37 14.17 3.48 5.80
C MET A 37 15.34 3.08 6.68
N TYR A 38 15.75 1.82 6.59
CA TYR A 38 16.86 1.27 7.35
C TYR A 38 17.89 0.64 6.42
N MET A 39 19.17 0.80 6.73
CA MET A 39 20.25 0.11 6.04
C MET A 39 21.15 -0.54 7.08
N GLU A 40 21.66 -1.72 6.76
CA GLU A 40 22.60 -2.45 7.62
C GLU A 40 23.93 -1.70 7.69
N ASP A 41 24.43 -1.46 8.89
CA ASP A 41 25.73 -0.84 9.12
C ASP A 41 26.88 -1.87 9.05
N ILE A 42 28.11 -1.41 9.24
CA ILE A 42 29.33 -2.25 9.19
C ILE A 42 29.32 -3.32 10.30
N GLU A 43 28.58 -3.09 11.39
CA GLU A 43 28.47 -3.98 12.54
C GLU A 43 27.29 -4.97 12.40
N GLY A 44 26.49 -4.85 11.33
CA GLY A 44 25.32 -5.70 11.07
C GLY A 44 24.03 -5.21 11.74
N ASN A 45 24.00 -3.98 12.27
CA ASN A 45 22.82 -3.40 12.89
C ASN A 45 22.02 -2.54 11.88
N ASP A 46 20.70 -2.52 12.03
CA ASP A 46 19.82 -1.68 11.22
C ASP A 46 19.90 -0.21 11.66
N SER A 47 20.50 0.63 10.83
CA SER A 47 20.58 2.08 11.04
C SER A 47 19.50 2.82 10.26
N LEU A 48 18.80 3.77 10.90
CA LEU A 48 17.82 4.63 10.25
C LEU A 48 18.53 5.58 9.26
N ILE A 49 18.05 5.60 8.02
CA ILE A 49 18.60 6.42 6.94
C ILE A 49 17.52 7.34 6.34
N THR A 50 17.97 8.46 5.78
CA THR A 50 17.11 9.39 5.02
C THR A 50 17.35 9.30 3.52
N GLN A 51 18.54 8.83 3.10
CA GLN A 51 18.97 8.74 1.72
C GLN A 51 19.64 7.39 1.48
N PRO A 52 19.01 6.48 0.71
CA PRO A 52 19.66 5.22 0.34
C PRO A 52 20.74 5.45 -0.72
N THR A 53 21.77 4.61 -0.67
CA THR A 53 22.84 4.58 -1.67
C THR A 53 22.44 3.71 -2.86
N VAL A 54 22.77 4.14 -4.07
CA VAL A 54 22.55 3.35 -5.30
C VAL A 54 23.23 1.98 -5.19
N ASN A 55 22.58 0.95 -5.73
CA ASN A 55 23.04 -0.45 -5.71
C ASN A 55 23.23 -1.08 -4.32
N LYS A 56 22.87 -0.40 -3.23
CA LYS A 56 22.83 -0.99 -1.88
C LYS A 56 21.41 -1.37 -1.48
N SER A 57 21.28 -2.53 -0.85
CA SER A 57 20.00 -2.96 -0.29
C SER A 57 19.70 -2.17 0.96
N PHE A 58 18.47 -1.70 1.07
CA PHE A 58 17.93 -1.09 2.28
C PHE A 58 16.52 -1.64 2.51
N ARG A 59 15.93 -1.35 3.66
CA ARG A 59 14.63 -1.83 4.08
C ARG A 59 13.68 -0.67 4.30
N PHE A 60 12.54 -0.70 3.62
CA PHE A 60 11.39 0.12 4.01
C PHE A 60 10.70 -0.51 5.20
N VAL A 61 10.30 0.31 6.16
CA VAL A 61 9.45 -0.07 7.29
C VAL A 61 8.26 0.89 7.33
N VAL A 62 7.06 0.34 7.18
CA VAL A 62 5.79 1.05 7.20
C VAL A 62 5.09 0.73 8.51
N LYS A 63 4.92 1.74 9.36
CA LYS A 63 4.10 1.64 10.57
C LYS A 63 2.67 2.00 10.20
N THR A 64 1.77 1.04 10.36
CA THR A 64 0.35 1.17 10.00
C THR A 64 -0.47 0.24 10.88
N ASP A 65 -1.73 0.59 11.09
CA ASP A 65 -2.75 -0.27 11.71
C ASP A 65 -3.41 -1.23 10.69
N ALA A 66 -2.97 -1.21 9.43
CA ALA A 66 -3.50 -2.06 8.37
C ALA A 66 -3.00 -3.50 8.45
N ASP A 67 -3.82 -4.42 7.92
CA ASP A 67 -3.52 -5.85 7.84
C ASP A 67 -2.53 -6.22 6.73
N ILE A 68 -2.38 -5.35 5.73
CA ILE A 68 -1.43 -5.52 4.63
C ILE A 68 -0.90 -4.14 4.24
N ALA A 69 0.40 -4.04 4.04
CA ALA A 69 1.04 -2.94 3.34
C ALA A 69 1.67 -3.42 2.03
N THR A 70 1.84 -2.51 1.08
CA THR A 70 2.56 -2.75 -0.17
C THR A 70 3.28 -1.49 -0.56
N VAL A 71 4.58 -1.60 -0.83
CA VAL A 71 5.45 -0.46 -1.14
C VAL A 71 5.65 -0.38 -2.65
N TRP A 72 5.44 0.80 -3.23
CA TRP A 72 5.73 1.12 -4.63
C TRP A 72 6.87 2.14 -4.65
N PRO A 73 8.13 1.69 -4.78
CA PRO A 73 9.30 2.55 -4.68
C PRO A 73 9.54 3.41 -5.93
N GLY A 74 8.94 3.07 -7.07
CA GLY A 74 9.09 3.85 -8.31
C GLY A 74 10.51 3.88 -8.87
N GLY A 75 11.37 2.92 -8.53
CA GLY A 75 12.77 2.88 -8.97
C GLY A 75 13.02 2.13 -10.27
N GLU A 76 12.06 1.38 -10.80
CA GLU A 76 12.22 0.60 -12.03
C GLU A 76 10.97 0.65 -12.91
N ARG A 77 11.14 1.12 -14.15
CA ARG A 77 10.10 1.07 -15.18
C ARG A 77 10.71 0.80 -16.55
N ARG A 78 10.41 -0.38 -17.11
CA ARG A 78 10.90 -0.79 -18.42
C ARG A 78 9.75 -1.21 -19.32
N ILE A 79 9.66 -0.57 -20.49
CA ILE A 79 8.61 -0.80 -21.49
C ILE A 79 9.19 -1.62 -22.65
N VAL A 80 8.41 -2.57 -23.16
CA VAL A 80 8.74 -3.33 -24.37
C VAL A 80 8.80 -2.37 -25.56
N LYS A 81 9.90 -2.38 -26.31
CA LYS A 81 10.05 -1.62 -27.54
C LYS A 81 9.48 -2.40 -28.74
N LYS A 82 8.95 -1.68 -29.73
CA LYS A 82 8.58 -2.29 -31.02
C LYS A 82 9.85 -2.77 -31.72
N VAL A 83 9.74 -3.90 -32.40
CA VAL A 83 10.87 -4.56 -33.08
C VAL A 83 11.60 -3.57 -33.99
N ASN A 84 12.92 -3.45 -33.80
CA ASN A 84 13.82 -2.56 -34.55
C ASN A 84 13.48 -1.06 -34.45
N THR A 85 12.89 -0.61 -33.34
CA THR A 85 12.62 0.82 -33.11
C THR A 85 12.85 1.21 -31.63
N GLU A 86 13.04 2.49 -31.38
CA GLU A 86 13.02 3.06 -30.02
C GLU A 86 11.61 3.37 -29.50
N THR A 87 10.58 3.08 -30.31
CA THR A 87 9.18 3.37 -29.99
C THR A 87 8.61 2.34 -29.02
N ASP A 88 7.89 2.81 -28.00
CA ASP A 88 7.22 1.94 -27.04
C ASP A 88 6.09 1.12 -27.68
N SER A 89 5.98 -0.12 -27.23
CA SER A 89 4.88 -1.02 -27.58
C SER A 89 3.68 -0.71 -26.71
N LEU A 90 2.51 -0.60 -27.34
CA LEU A 90 1.23 -0.36 -26.68
C LEU A 90 0.31 -1.56 -26.86
N ASP A 91 -0.56 -1.81 -25.88
CA ASP A 91 -1.63 -2.80 -25.97
C ASP A 91 -2.79 -2.30 -26.87
N MET A 92 -3.83 -3.12 -27.01
CA MET A 92 -5.01 -2.78 -27.83
C MET A 92 -5.83 -1.59 -27.30
N PHE A 93 -5.57 -1.15 -26.07
CA PHE A 93 -6.24 -0.03 -25.39
C PHE A 93 -5.33 1.20 -25.26
N GLY A 94 -4.11 1.16 -25.80
CA GLY A 94 -3.16 2.26 -25.76
C GLY A 94 -2.27 2.32 -24.51
N ASN A 95 -2.30 1.30 -23.64
CA ASN A 95 -1.44 1.23 -22.46
C ASN A 95 -0.04 0.70 -22.83
N PRO A 96 1.03 1.13 -22.15
CA PRO A 96 2.37 0.58 -22.39
C PRO A 96 2.45 -0.91 -22.02
N VAL A 97 3.10 -1.70 -22.87
CA VAL A 97 3.42 -3.10 -22.57
C VAL A 97 4.67 -3.15 -21.71
N LEU A 98 4.51 -3.39 -20.42
CA LEU A 98 5.59 -3.37 -19.44
C LEU A 98 6.39 -4.68 -19.45
N ILE A 99 7.71 -4.55 -19.31
CA ILE A 99 8.60 -5.66 -18.92
C ILE A 99 8.54 -5.82 -17.39
N VAL A 100 8.63 -4.69 -16.69
CA VAL A 100 8.53 -4.55 -15.23
C VAL A 100 8.21 -3.09 -14.92
N SER A 101 7.42 -2.86 -13.87
CA SER A 101 7.24 -1.55 -13.28
C SER A 101 6.95 -1.66 -11.79
N ASP A 102 7.56 -0.80 -10.99
CA ASP A 102 7.22 -0.59 -9.58
C ASP A 102 6.67 0.82 -9.30
N TYR A 103 6.21 1.50 -10.36
CA TYR A 103 5.51 2.78 -10.29
C TYR A 103 4.03 2.54 -10.01
N TYR A 104 3.50 3.22 -8.98
CA TYR A 104 2.08 3.08 -8.64
C TYR A 104 1.15 3.60 -9.76
N SER A 105 1.60 4.53 -10.59
CA SER A 105 0.84 5.02 -11.74
C SER A 105 0.57 3.96 -12.81
N ASP A 106 1.34 2.88 -12.85
CA ASP A 106 1.10 1.73 -13.71
C ASP A 106 0.23 0.64 -13.02
N TYR A 107 -0.30 0.89 -11.82
CA TYR A 107 -1.13 -0.07 -11.08
C TYR A 107 -2.30 -0.57 -11.94
N GLY A 108 -2.45 -1.90 -11.99
CA GLY A 108 -3.44 -2.57 -12.83
C GLY A 108 -2.91 -3.01 -14.20
N LEU A 109 -1.74 -2.52 -14.64
CA LEU A 109 -1.08 -3.02 -15.84
C LEU A 109 -0.35 -4.33 -15.56
N VAL A 110 -0.30 -5.22 -16.57
CA VAL A 110 0.45 -6.47 -16.48
C VAL A 110 1.93 -6.15 -16.29
N LYS A 111 2.59 -6.81 -15.33
CA LYS A 111 3.99 -6.58 -14.88
C LYS A 111 4.24 -5.35 -14.02
N ALA A 112 3.23 -4.50 -13.77
CA ALA A 112 3.32 -3.51 -12.70
C ALA A 112 3.07 -4.19 -11.35
N ARG A 113 4.01 -4.07 -10.41
CA ARG A 113 3.92 -4.72 -9.09
C ARG A 113 4.59 -3.89 -8.01
N GLY A 114 3.86 -3.66 -6.93
CA GLY A 114 4.43 -3.22 -5.66
C GLY A 114 5.09 -4.38 -4.93
N PHE A 115 5.96 -4.03 -3.99
CA PHE A 115 6.70 -4.95 -3.16
C PHE A 115 5.84 -5.44 -2.00
N LYS A 116 5.67 -6.76 -1.95
CA LYS A 116 5.00 -7.44 -0.84
C LYS A 116 5.83 -7.22 0.43
N THR A 117 5.18 -6.74 1.49
CA THR A 117 5.80 -6.59 2.80
C THR A 117 5.57 -7.82 3.67
N ALA A 118 6.45 -8.02 4.66
CA ALA A 118 6.28 -8.95 5.76
C ALA A 118 6.03 -8.17 7.06
N LEU A 119 5.27 -8.75 7.99
CA LEU A 119 5.04 -8.13 9.30
C LEU A 119 6.23 -8.46 10.23
N GLY A 120 6.90 -7.43 10.72
CA GLY A 120 7.95 -7.52 11.74
C GLY A 120 7.53 -6.83 13.04
N GLU A 121 8.41 -6.85 14.04
CA GLU A 121 8.15 -6.23 15.36
C GLU A 121 7.92 -4.71 15.28
N THR A 122 8.56 -4.05 14.32
CA THR A 122 8.54 -2.59 14.15
C THR A 122 7.57 -2.10 13.08
N GLY A 123 6.84 -3.00 12.42
CA GLY A 123 5.90 -2.69 11.34
C GLY A 123 6.05 -3.60 10.11
N TRP A 124 5.40 -3.21 9.02
CA TRP A 124 5.48 -3.92 7.74
C TRP A 124 6.75 -3.55 7.01
N TYR A 125 7.54 -4.52 6.58
CA TYR A 125 8.83 -4.24 5.96
C TYR A 125 9.05 -4.97 4.64
N THR A 126 9.87 -4.37 3.78
CA THR A 126 10.37 -5.00 2.55
C THR A 126 11.74 -4.44 2.19
N SER A 127 12.60 -5.27 1.61
CA SER A 127 13.92 -4.83 1.15
C SER A 127 13.84 -4.39 -0.31
N TYR A 128 14.57 -3.34 -0.65
CA TYR A 128 14.62 -2.79 -2.00
C TYR A 128 16.03 -2.32 -2.34
N THR A 129 16.34 -2.17 -3.62
CA THR A 129 17.62 -1.67 -4.12
C THR A 129 17.39 -0.82 -5.35
N TYR A 130 17.59 0.49 -5.24
CA TYR A 130 17.60 1.37 -6.41
C TYR A 130 18.83 1.07 -7.28
N LYS A 131 18.62 0.98 -8.60
CA LYS A 131 19.69 0.73 -9.58
C LYS A 131 20.25 2.00 -10.19
N GLU A 132 19.55 3.11 -10.02
CA GLU A 132 19.89 4.42 -10.57
C GLU A 132 19.87 5.47 -9.46
N ILE A 133 20.67 6.52 -9.62
CA ILE A 133 20.64 7.71 -8.77
C ILE A 133 19.48 8.61 -9.19
N GLY A 134 18.95 9.40 -8.26
CA GLY A 134 17.87 10.36 -8.57
C GLY A 134 16.84 10.49 -7.47
N GLU A 135 15.70 11.10 -7.83
CA GLU A 135 14.54 11.22 -6.96
C GLU A 135 13.44 10.29 -7.45
N PHE A 136 12.89 9.48 -6.54
CA PHE A 136 11.85 8.51 -6.85
C PHE A 136 10.64 8.75 -5.97
N ASP A 137 9.45 8.84 -6.57
CA ASP A 137 8.19 8.99 -5.86
C ASP A 137 7.76 7.66 -5.25
N VAL A 138 7.69 7.62 -3.93
CA VAL A 138 7.30 6.42 -3.19
C VAL A 138 5.83 6.50 -2.81
N THR A 139 5.09 5.45 -3.16
CA THR A 139 3.68 5.29 -2.78
C THR A 139 3.49 4.04 -1.93
N ILE A 140 2.69 4.14 -0.88
CA ILE A 140 2.32 3.03 -0.02
C ILE A 140 0.84 2.75 -0.21
N LEU A 141 0.50 1.48 -0.47
CA LEU A 141 -0.88 1.01 -0.45
C LEU A 141 -1.09 0.19 0.81
N VAL A 142 -2.05 0.59 1.65
CA VAL A 142 -2.44 -0.16 2.84
C VAL A 142 -3.89 -0.61 2.75
N THR A 143 -4.17 -1.82 3.23
CA THR A 143 -5.50 -2.42 3.17
C THR A 143 -5.84 -3.19 4.44
N ASN A 144 -7.10 -3.12 4.85
CA ASN A 144 -7.69 -3.93 5.92
C ASN A 144 -8.37 -5.14 5.29
N HIS A 145 -8.09 -6.29 5.89
CA HIS A 145 -8.51 -7.63 5.53
C HIS A 145 -8.14 -8.09 4.12
N GLY A 146 -7.63 -9.32 4.03
CA GLY A 146 -7.21 -9.94 2.78
C GLY A 146 -8.39 -10.33 1.89
N TYR A 147 -8.79 -9.40 1.02
CA TYR A 147 -9.64 -9.56 -0.17
C TYR A 147 -11.07 -10.15 0.04
N ASN A 148 -12.06 -9.48 -0.55
CA ASN A 148 -13.46 -9.91 -0.74
C ASN A 148 -14.37 -9.91 0.50
N SER A 149 -14.28 -8.90 1.37
CA SER A 149 -15.34 -8.59 2.35
C SER A 149 -15.98 -7.24 2.05
N ALA A 150 -17.20 -7.02 2.57
CA ALA A 150 -17.85 -5.70 2.54
C ALA A 150 -17.05 -4.65 3.32
N ASP A 151 -16.18 -5.10 4.21
CA ASP A 151 -15.35 -4.30 5.10
C ASP A 151 -13.99 -3.93 4.50
N TYR A 152 -13.70 -4.37 3.27
CA TYR A 152 -12.47 -4.02 2.60
C TYR A 152 -12.35 -2.50 2.42
N LYS A 153 -11.32 -1.92 3.05
CA LYS A 153 -10.90 -0.54 2.81
C LYS A 153 -9.45 -0.55 2.35
N GLN A 154 -9.12 0.43 1.50
CA GLN A 154 -7.77 0.68 1.03
C GLN A 154 -7.46 2.16 1.12
N VAL A 155 -6.22 2.49 1.46
CA VAL A 155 -5.70 3.85 1.44
C VAL A 155 -4.41 3.86 0.66
N VAL A 156 -4.32 4.81 -0.28
CA VAL A 156 -3.10 5.16 -0.99
C VAL A 156 -2.46 6.32 -0.24
N TYR A 157 -1.23 6.12 0.19
CA TYR A 157 -0.43 7.11 0.91
C TYR A 157 0.78 7.50 0.07
N GLU A 158 0.83 8.74 -0.37
CA GLU A 158 1.97 9.32 -1.06
C GLU A 158 3.06 9.63 -0.02
N ALA A 159 4.07 8.77 0.09
CA ALA A 159 5.14 8.92 1.07
C ALA A 159 6.16 10.02 0.70
N GLY A 160 6.00 10.62 -0.47
CA GLY A 160 6.88 11.66 -1.01
C GLY A 160 8.06 11.06 -1.77
N LYS A 161 9.14 11.82 -1.86
CA LYS A 161 10.31 11.47 -2.67
C LYS A 161 11.43 10.89 -1.84
N VAL A 162 12.06 9.85 -2.38
CA VAL A 162 13.33 9.32 -1.88
C VAL A 162 14.45 9.76 -2.82
N THR A 163 15.45 10.45 -2.25
CA THR A 163 16.66 10.86 -2.98
C THR A 163 17.72 9.78 -2.81
N VAL A 164 18.11 9.16 -3.93
CA VAL A 164 19.16 8.12 -3.99
C VAL A 164 20.47 8.78 -4.39
N VAL A 165 21.51 8.52 -3.60
CA VAL A 165 22.84 9.12 -3.76
C VAL A 165 23.90 8.09 -4.14
N GLU A 166 25.03 8.57 -4.65
CA GLU A 166 26.24 7.75 -4.80
C GLU A 166 26.87 7.44 -3.44
N GLU A 167 27.72 6.42 -3.39
CA GLU A 167 28.48 6.04 -2.18
C GLU A 167 29.58 7.05 -1.84
#